data_AF-A0A2G4HDK1-F1
#
_entry.id   AF-A0A2G4HDK1-F1
#
_cell.length_a   1.000
_cell.length_b   1.000
_cell.length_c   1.000
_cell.angle_alpha   90.00
_cell.angle_beta   90.00
_cell.angle_gamma   90.00
#
_symmetry.space_group_name_H-M   'P 1'
#
loop_
_entity.id
_entity.type
_entity.pdbx_description
1 polymer ?
#
loop_
_entity_poly.entity_id
_entity_poly.type
_entity_poly.pdbx_seq_one_letter_code
_entity_poly.pdbx_strand_id
1 'polypeptide(L)'
;MKKSLFALGILGLAACQSEPEAGAIAFTATVDTLEIDALRCYAVNYEVWGSPSDTVGTSLAVRGILTAGAVTDSNKAVDYLPAGDTLRGSFYYLSVPVTAGPAELELNVTKIDQP
;
A
#
# COMPACT_ATOMS: atom_id res chain seq x y z
N MET A 1 30.16 -26.99 -14.64
CA MET A 1 28.69 -26.88 -14.85
C MET A 1 27.97 -27.39 -13.62
N LYS A 2 26.93 -26.64 -13.18
CA LYS A 2 25.86 -26.99 -12.22
C LYS A 2 26.27 -26.96 -10.73
N LYS A 3 25.53 -26.35 -9.80
CA LYS A 3 24.31 -25.52 -9.79
C LYS A 3 24.35 -24.78 -8.44
N SER A 4 24.36 -23.45 -8.42
CA SER A 4 24.18 -22.69 -7.17
C SER A 4 22.68 -22.65 -6.84
N LEU A 5 22.31 -23.12 -5.66
CA LEU A 5 20.93 -23.09 -5.16
C LEU A 5 20.74 -21.74 -4.44
N PHE A 6 20.07 -20.79 -5.10
CA PHE A 6 19.59 -19.59 -4.43
C PHE A 6 18.33 -19.97 -3.65
N ALA A 7 18.42 -20.02 -2.33
CA ALA A 7 17.26 -20.11 -1.46
C ALA A 7 16.67 -18.70 -1.28
N LEU A 8 15.57 -18.42 -1.99
CA LEU A 8 14.67 -17.31 -1.62
C LEU A 8 13.92 -17.74 -0.35
N GLY A 9 14.41 -17.30 0.81
CA GLY A 9 13.68 -17.42 2.07
C GLY A 9 12.60 -16.36 2.14
N ILE A 10 11.40 -16.65 1.62
CA ILE A 10 10.20 -15.90 2.02
C ILE A 10 9.89 -16.38 3.44
N LEU A 11 10.31 -15.62 4.45
CA LEU A 11 9.72 -15.73 5.79
C LEU A 11 8.28 -15.25 5.67
N GLY A 12 7.38 -16.19 5.36
CA GLY A 12 5.95 -16.03 5.55
C GLY A 12 5.68 -15.88 7.04
N LEU A 13 5.81 -14.66 7.56
CA LEU A 13 5.19 -14.28 8.80
C LEU A 13 3.69 -14.36 8.54
N ALA A 14 3.07 -15.48 8.91
CA ALA A 14 1.62 -15.53 9.05
C ALA A 14 1.27 -14.57 10.19
N ALA A 15 1.12 -13.29 9.86
CA ALA A 15 0.46 -12.35 10.74
C ALA A 15 -0.96 -12.88 10.87
N CYS A 16 -1.27 -13.51 12.01
CA CYS A 16 -2.65 -13.55 12.49
C CYS A 16 -3.09 -12.09 12.55
N GLN A 17 -3.77 -11.63 11.49
CA GLN A 17 -4.43 -10.34 11.48
C GLN A 17 -5.54 -10.44 12.52
N SER A 18 -5.26 -9.99 13.74
CA SER A 18 -6.29 -9.72 14.73
C SER A 18 -7.33 -8.83 14.07
N GLU A 19 -8.61 -9.13 14.28
CA GLU A 19 -9.68 -8.22 13.88
C GLU A 19 -9.35 -6.82 14.40
N PRO A 20 -9.47 -5.77 13.56
CA PRO A 20 -9.21 -4.41 13.99
C PRO A 20 -10.04 -4.08 15.24
N GLU A 21 -9.47 -3.32 16.17
CA GLU A 21 -10.23 -2.80 17.31
C GLU A 21 -11.51 -2.11 16.82
N ALA A 22 -12.63 -2.36 17.50
CA ALA A 22 -13.90 -1.73 17.15
C ALA A 22 -13.75 -0.20 17.12
N GLY A 23 -14.18 0.43 16.02
CA GLY A 23 -14.01 1.86 15.75
C GLY A 23 -12.86 2.20 14.80
N ALA A 24 -11.98 1.24 14.46
CA ALA A 24 -10.80 1.50 13.65
C ALA A 24 -10.91 0.93 12.22
N ILE A 25 -10.41 1.69 11.25
CA ILE A 25 -10.10 1.18 9.91
C ILE A 25 -8.63 0.75 9.93
N ALA A 26 -8.38 -0.51 9.63
CA ALA A 26 -7.04 -1.05 9.45
C ALA A 26 -6.63 -1.00 7.98
N PHE A 27 -5.33 -0.88 7.76
CA PHE A 27 -4.77 -0.95 6.42
C PHE A 27 -3.36 -1.56 6.45
N THR A 28 -2.97 -2.14 5.33
CA THR A 28 -1.59 -2.51 5.02
C THR A 28 -1.21 -1.97 3.66
N ALA A 29 0.09 -1.80 3.46
CA ALA A 29 0.63 -1.61 2.13
C ALA A 29 1.93 -2.39 1.96
N THR A 30 2.13 -2.88 0.75
CA THR A 30 3.41 -3.40 0.28
C THR A 30 3.92 -2.50 -0.83
N VAL A 31 5.24 -2.36 -0.89
CA VAL A 31 5.91 -1.57 -1.92
C VAL A 31 6.77 -2.51 -2.74
N ASP A 32 6.34 -2.77 -3.96
CA ASP A 32 7.13 -3.49 -4.95
C ASP A 32 7.95 -2.48 -5.76
N THR A 33 9.15 -2.89 -6.15
CA THR A 33 10.10 -2.05 -6.88
C THR A 33 10.62 -2.78 -8.10
N LEU A 34 10.72 -2.04 -9.20
CA LEU A 34 11.39 -2.48 -10.42
C LEU A 34 12.31 -1.38 -10.93
N GLU A 35 13.58 -1.71 -11.15
CA GLU A 35 14.54 -0.80 -11.79
C GLU A 35 14.64 -1.13 -13.28
N ILE A 36 14.56 -0.09 -14.12
CA ILE A 36 14.74 -0.14 -15.57
C ILE A 36 15.66 1.01 -15.95
N ASP A 37 16.89 0.68 -16.36
CA ASP A 37 17.96 1.65 -16.67
C ASP A 37 18.20 2.65 -15.52
N ALA A 38 18.05 3.94 -15.77
CA ALA A 38 18.25 5.01 -14.79
C ALA A 38 17.01 5.33 -13.95
N LEU A 39 15.90 4.62 -14.18
CA LEU A 39 14.62 4.84 -13.52
C LEU A 39 14.22 3.65 -12.66
N ARG A 40 13.52 3.96 -11.58
CA ARG A 40 12.89 3.01 -10.68
C ARG A 40 11.39 3.28 -10.64
N CYS A 41 10.64 2.22 -10.80
CA CYS A 41 9.19 2.19 -10.67
C CYS A 41 8.83 1.59 -9.31
N TYR A 42 7.87 2.23 -8.63
CA TYR A 42 7.29 1.70 -7.40
C TYR A 42 5.81 1.37 -7.64
N ALA A 43 5.38 0.19 -7.21
CA ALA A 43 3.98 -0.18 -7.11
C ALA A 43 3.63 -0.32 -5.62
N VAL A 44 2.74 0.54 -5.14
CA VAL A 44 2.22 0.50 -3.77
C VAL A 44 0.89 -0.20 -3.81
N ASN A 45 0.85 -1.44 -3.35
CA ASN A 45 -0.37 -2.23 -3.25
C ASN A 45 -0.91 -2.10 -1.82
N TYR A 46 -2.14 -1.65 -1.67
CA TYR A 46 -2.76 -1.44 -0.37
C TYR A 46 -4.01 -2.28 -0.21
N GLU A 47 -4.26 -2.68 1.04
CA GLU A 47 -5.51 -3.27 1.48
C GLU A 47 -6.07 -2.44 2.65
N VAL A 48 -7.38 -2.24 2.67
CA VAL A 48 -8.09 -1.52 3.72
C VAL A 48 -9.31 -2.32 4.15
N TRP A 49 -9.46 -2.53 5.45
CA TRP A 49 -10.56 -3.30 6.03
C TRP A 49 -10.93 -2.76 7.40
N GLY A 50 -12.09 -3.17 7.90
CA GLY A 50 -12.59 -2.79 9.22
C GLY A 50 -13.68 -3.75 9.65
N SER A 51 -14.12 -3.63 10.91
CA SER A 51 -15.30 -4.38 11.34
C SER A 51 -16.53 -3.97 10.51
N PRO A 52 -17.54 -4.85 10.34
CA PRO A 52 -18.76 -4.47 9.63
C PRO A 52 -19.42 -3.22 10.21
N SER A 53 -19.48 -3.07 11.53
CA SER A 53 -20.04 -1.88 12.21
C SER A 53 -19.29 -0.59 11.90
N ASP A 54 -18.01 -0.65 11.53
CA ASP A 54 -17.17 0.51 11.24
C ASP A 54 -17.17 0.91 9.76
N THR A 55 -17.64 0.03 8.89
CA THR A 55 -17.53 0.12 7.42
C THR A 55 -18.88 0.31 6.72
N VAL A 56 -20.01 0.06 7.40
CA VAL A 56 -21.35 0.34 6.86
C VAL A 56 -21.44 1.77 6.33
N GLY A 57 -21.71 1.93 5.03
CA GLY A 57 -21.94 3.23 4.42
C GLY A 57 -20.70 4.12 4.31
N THR A 58 -19.49 3.58 4.50
CA THR A 58 -18.27 4.40 4.57
C THR A 58 -17.61 4.57 3.21
N SER A 59 -17.38 5.82 2.82
CA SER A 59 -16.44 6.15 1.74
C SER A 59 -15.07 6.47 2.34
N LEU A 60 -14.02 6.01 1.69
CA LEU A 60 -12.65 6.18 2.14
C LEU A 60 -11.85 6.96 1.12
N ALA A 61 -11.06 7.91 1.58
CA ALA A 61 -9.96 8.48 0.82
C ALA A 61 -8.66 7.79 1.23
N VAL A 62 -7.99 7.15 0.29
CA VAL A 62 -6.66 6.56 0.46
C VAL A 62 -5.66 7.46 -0.24
N ARG A 63 -4.66 7.96 0.49
CA ARG A 63 -3.60 8.81 -0.06
C ARG A 63 -2.23 8.19 0.22
N GLY A 64 -1.46 7.96 -0.83
CA GLY A 64 -0.06 7.57 -0.74
C GLY A 64 0.85 8.74 -1.10
N ILE A 65 1.91 8.95 -0.32
CA ILE A 65 3.01 9.85 -0.65
C ILE A 65 4.29 9.02 -0.68
N LEU A 66 5.00 9.07 -1.79
CA LEU A 66 6.26 8.36 -1.97
C LEU A 66 7.39 9.39 -2.07
N THR A 67 8.38 9.27 -1.17
CA THR A 67 9.53 10.18 -1.11
C THR A 67 10.83 9.40 -1.29
N ALA A 68 11.62 9.75 -2.30
CA ALA A 68 12.97 9.22 -2.54
C ALA A 68 13.93 10.40 -2.75
N GLY A 69 14.84 10.64 -1.80
CA GLY A 69 15.74 11.79 -1.85
C GLY A 69 14.96 13.11 -1.97
N ALA A 70 15.14 13.82 -3.08
CA ALA A 70 14.43 15.07 -3.37
C ALA A 70 13.15 14.89 -4.23
N VAL A 71 12.83 13.66 -4.63
CA VAL A 71 11.63 13.34 -5.42
C VAL A 71 10.51 12.97 -4.46
N THR A 72 9.41 13.72 -4.52
CA THR A 72 8.17 13.42 -3.81
C THR A 72 7.03 13.41 -4.80
N ASP A 73 6.22 12.36 -4.75
CA ASP A 73 5.02 12.22 -5.56
C ASP A 73 3.88 11.68 -4.68
N SER A 74 2.62 11.97 -5.04
CA SER A 74 1.48 11.52 -4.26
C SER A 74 0.31 11.11 -5.13
N ASN A 75 -0.34 10.01 -4.74
CA ASN A 75 -1.56 9.50 -5.36
C ASN A 75 -2.72 9.49 -4.36
N LYS A 76 -3.94 9.59 -4.88
CA LYS A 76 -5.16 9.52 -4.08
C LYS A 76 -6.21 8.69 -4.82
N ALA A 77 -6.86 7.79 -4.09
CA ALA A 77 -8.09 7.10 -4.51
C ALA A 77 -9.21 7.44 -3.53
N VAL A 78 -10.44 7.47 -4.04
CA VAL A 78 -11.65 7.53 -3.23
C VAL A 78 -12.50 6.34 -3.64
N ASP A 79 -12.85 5.50 -2.68
CA ASP A 79 -13.68 4.33 -2.94
C ASP A 79 -14.61 4.02 -1.77
N TYR A 80 -15.65 3.25 -2.06
CA TYR A 80 -16.61 2.75 -1.09
C TYR A 80 -16.10 1.43 -0.50
N LEU A 81 -16.13 1.31 0.83
CA LEU A 81 -15.82 0.06 1.52
C LEU A 81 -17.12 -0.58 2.04
N PRO A 82 -17.65 -1.64 1.40
CA PRO A 82 -18.82 -2.34 1.90
C PRO A 82 -18.58 -2.96 3.28
N ALA A 83 -19.66 -3.16 4.03
CA ALA A 83 -19.62 -3.70 5.38
C ALA A 83 -18.96 -5.10 5.43
N GLY A 84 -17.87 -5.22 6.18
CA GLY A 84 -17.15 -6.49 6.35
C GLY A 84 -16.33 -6.93 5.14
N ASP A 85 -16.15 -6.05 4.15
CA ASP A 85 -15.35 -6.32 2.95
C ASP A 85 -13.91 -5.80 3.09
N THR A 86 -13.08 -6.02 2.07
CA THR A 86 -11.72 -5.47 1.97
C THR A 86 -11.55 -4.70 0.68
N LEU A 87 -11.24 -3.40 0.79
CA LEU A 87 -10.86 -2.57 -0.35
C LEU A 87 -9.41 -2.85 -0.71
N ARG A 88 -9.14 -3.10 -1.99
CA ARG A 88 -7.79 -3.31 -2.53
C ARG A 88 -7.52 -2.33 -3.64
N GLY A 89 -6.30 -1.80 -3.70
CA GLY A 89 -5.90 -0.91 -4.78
C GLY A 89 -4.39 -0.79 -4.92
N SER A 90 -3.98 -0.10 -5.98
CA SER A 90 -2.57 0.10 -6.31
C SER A 90 -2.30 1.54 -6.74
N PHE A 91 -1.19 2.11 -6.27
CA PHE A 91 -0.61 3.33 -6.80
C PHE A 91 0.71 3.05 -7.49
N TYR A 92 0.95 3.70 -8.62
CA TYR A 92 2.16 3.52 -9.42
C TYR A 92 2.94 4.83 -9.51
N TYR A 93 4.23 4.75 -9.22
CA TYR A 93 5.18 5.87 -9.29
C TYR A 93 6.28 5.47 -10.28
N LEU A 94 6.17 5.92 -11.53
CA LEU A 94 6.87 5.32 -12.68
C LEU A 94 8.18 6.00 -13.07
N SER A 95 8.59 7.06 -12.38
CA SER A 95 9.68 7.93 -12.86
C SER A 95 10.57 8.46 -11.73
N VAL A 96 10.94 7.59 -10.78
CA VAL A 96 11.90 7.94 -9.72
C VAL A 96 13.31 7.63 -10.22
N PRO A 97 14.26 8.59 -10.27
CA PRO A 97 15.64 8.29 -10.63
C PRO A 97 16.26 7.29 -9.64
N VAL A 98 17.00 6.30 -10.12
CA VAL A 98 17.70 5.33 -9.26
C VAL A 98 18.65 6.05 -8.28
N THR A 99 19.24 7.16 -8.72
CA THR A 99 20.13 8.03 -7.94
C THR A 99 19.45 8.72 -6.75
N ALA A 100 18.11 8.74 -6.71
CA ALA A 100 17.36 9.31 -5.60
C ALA A 100 17.39 8.43 -4.33
N GLY A 101 17.90 7.20 -4.42
CA GLY A 101 17.94 6.25 -3.31
C GLY A 101 16.60 5.55 -3.08
N PRO A 102 16.49 4.65 -2.08
CA PRO A 102 15.24 3.97 -1.77
C PRO A 102 14.15 4.97 -1.35
N ALA A 103 12.90 4.61 -1.57
CA ALA A 103 11.77 5.45 -1.25
C ALA A 103 11.14 5.07 0.09
N GLU A 104 10.62 6.07 0.79
CA GLU A 104 9.74 5.91 1.95
C GLU A 104 8.29 6.16 1.52
N LEU A 105 7.37 5.37 2.08
CA LEU A 105 5.94 5.49 1.85
C LEU A 105 5.25 6.04 3.10
N GLU A 106 4.48 7.11 2.91
CA GLU A 106 3.46 7.53 3.85
C GLU A 106 2.08 7.19 3.25
N LEU A 107 1.32 6.31 3.91
CA LEU A 107 -0.04 5.96 3.51
C LEU A 107 -1.02 6.45 4.57
N ASN A 108 -2.01 7.21 4.13
CA ASN A 108 -3.08 7.72 4.97
C ASN A 108 -4.43 7.24 4.45
N VAL A 109 -5.27 6.72 5.35
CA VAL A 109 -6.65 6.34 5.06
C VAL A 109 -7.56 7.19 5.91
N THR A 110 -8.56 7.82 5.29
CA THR A 110 -9.48 8.73 5.99
C THR A 110 -10.91 8.41 5.58
N LYS A 111 -11.81 8.27 6.56
CA LYS A 111 -13.24 8.25 6.30
C LYS A 111 -13.66 9.61 5.78
N ILE A 112 -14.43 9.63 4.71
CA ILE A 112 -15.00 10.85 4.15
C ILE A 112 -16.52 10.72 4.14
N ASP A 113 -17.19 11.82 4.47
CA ASP A 113 -18.63 11.92 4.29
C ASP A 113 -18.93 11.90 2.78
N GLN A 114 -19.97 11.16 2.38
CA GLN A 114 -20.50 11.29 1.03
C GLN A 114 -21.09 12.70 0.89
N PRO A 115 -20.91 13.37 -0.26
CA PRO A 115 -21.59 14.64 -0.54
C PRO A 115 -23.11 14.50 -0.52
#